data_AF-A0A3N0IFP5-F1
#
_entry.id   AF-A0A3N0IFP5-F1
#
_cell.length_a   1.000
_cell.length_b   1.000
_cell.length_c   1.000
_cell.angle_alpha   90.00
_cell.angle_beta   90.00
_cell.angle_gamma   90.00
#
_symmetry.space_group_name_H-M   'P 1'
#
loop_
_entity.id
_entity.type
_entity.pdbx_description
1 polymer ?
#
loop_
_entity_poly.entity_id
_entity_poly.type
_entity_poly.pdbx_seq_one_letter_code
_entity_poly.pdbx_strand_id
1 'polypeptide(L)'
;MGEYTRTVSCRMTEEDRQLLDKRAEALELANSEAIRALLRLPISDPDELAAIDAGSRVVVIDAKTMGRINRELIRWGRHYNQAVRALNTIAMFVRNKGGIDPQVAKEQLTKAATELELVQGSVEEIKDMVQAVHESERFWR
;
A
#
# COMPACT_ATOMS: atom_id res chain seq x y z
N MET A 1 10.59 23.14 19.21
CA MET A 1 10.70 23.36 17.74
C MET A 1 12.02 24.11 17.54
N GLY A 2 12.96 23.57 16.76
CA GLY A 2 14.28 24.20 16.59
C GLY A 2 14.17 25.52 15.80
N GLU A 3 15.04 26.48 16.11
CA GLU A 3 15.06 27.78 15.44
C GLU A 3 15.48 27.62 13.97
N TYR A 4 14.71 28.20 13.04
CA TYR A 4 15.01 28.18 11.60
C TYR A 4 15.76 29.47 11.22
N THR A 5 17.06 29.36 10.97
CA THR A 5 17.97 30.52 10.80
C THR A 5 18.34 30.84 9.35
N ARG A 6 17.82 30.07 8.38
CA ARG A 6 18.15 30.21 6.95
C ARG A 6 16.90 30.43 6.12
N THR A 7 17.01 31.30 5.13
CA THR A 7 15.92 31.64 4.19
C THR A 7 16.22 31.09 2.80
N VAL A 8 15.18 30.58 2.14
CA VAL A 8 15.20 30.17 0.72
C VAL A 8 14.20 31.05 -0.02
N SER A 9 14.64 31.64 -1.13
CA SER A 9 13.77 32.37 -2.06
C SER A 9 13.59 31.54 -3.32
N CYS A 10 12.34 31.25 -3.68
CA CYS A 10 11.99 30.51 -4.88
C CYS A 10 11.19 31.41 -5.83
N ARG A 11 11.48 31.36 -7.13
CA ARG A 11 10.65 32.00 -8.16
C ARG A 11 9.60 31.00 -8.60
N MET A 12 8.34 31.44 -8.63
CA MET A 12 7.19 30.60 -8.95
C MET A 12 6.30 31.35 -9.94
N THR A 13 5.54 30.61 -10.75
CA THR A 13 4.42 31.21 -11.49
C THR A 13 3.30 31.58 -10.51
N GLU A 14 2.36 32.42 -10.96
CA GLU A 14 1.18 32.75 -10.16
C GLU A 14 0.32 31.51 -9.88
N GLU A 15 0.20 30.61 -10.86
CA GLU A 15 -0.53 29.35 -10.73
C GLU A 15 0.09 28.45 -9.64
N ASP A 16 1.41 28.27 -9.67
CA ASP A 16 2.12 27.46 -8.66
C ASP A 16 2.03 28.08 -7.26
N ARG A 17 2.07 29.42 -7.19
CA ARG A 17 1.94 30.15 -5.92
C ARG A 17 0.57 29.93 -5.29
N GLN A 18 -0.50 30.01 -6.08
CA GLN A 18 -1.87 29.75 -5.64
C GLN A 18 -2.08 28.29 -5.25
N LEU A 19 -1.49 27.36 -6.01
CA LEU A 19 -1.55 25.93 -5.68
C LEU A 19 -0.89 25.65 -4.33
N LEU A 20 0.28 26.24 -4.05
CA LEU A 20 0.95 26.11 -2.75
C LEU A 20 0.05 26.61 -1.60
N ASP A 21 -0.56 27.78 -1.74
CA ASP A 21 -1.46 28.33 -0.70
C ASP A 21 -2.63 27.39 -0.42
N LYS A 22 -3.35 26.97 -1.47
CA LYS A 22 -4.50 26.08 -1.35
C LYS A 22 -4.14 24.75 -0.67
N ARG A 23 -2.98 24.19 -1.02
CA ARG A 23 -2.49 22.91 -0.46
C ARG A 23 -2.07 23.05 0.99
N ALA A 24 -1.35 24.12 1.32
CA ALA A 24 -0.91 24.39 2.67
C ALA A 24 -2.13 24.61 3.59
N GLU A 25 -3.12 25.40 3.14
CA GLU A 25 -4.38 25.61 3.86
C GLU A 25 -5.14 24.31 4.10
N ALA A 26 -5.34 23.49 3.07
CA ALA A 26 -6.06 22.22 3.18
C ALA A 26 -5.39 21.20 4.12
N LEU A 27 -4.10 21.36 4.40
CA LEU A 27 -3.33 20.53 5.33
C LEU A 27 -3.05 21.23 6.66
N GLU A 28 -3.60 22.43 6.87
CA GLU A 28 -3.36 23.28 8.05
C GLU A 28 -1.87 23.56 8.33
N LEU A 29 -1.10 23.73 7.25
CA LEU A 29 0.34 24.01 7.28
C LEU A 29 0.64 25.44 6.87
N ALA A 30 1.73 26.01 7.38
CA ALA A 30 2.34 27.17 6.75
C ALA A 30 3.02 26.78 5.43
N ASN A 31 3.12 27.70 4.46
CA ASN A 31 3.83 27.45 3.19
C ASN A 31 5.27 26.96 3.39
N SER A 32 5.97 27.49 4.40
CA SER A 32 7.32 27.04 4.73
C SER A 32 7.36 25.61 5.29
N GLU A 33 6.30 25.15 5.97
CA GLU A 33 6.16 23.77 6.43
C GLU A 33 5.88 22.82 5.27
N ALA A 34 4.98 23.20 4.36
CA ALA A 34 4.68 22.44 3.15
C ALA A 34 5.94 22.25 2.28
N ILE A 35 6.69 23.33 2.00
CA ILE A 35 7.94 23.25 1.25
C ILE A 35 8.96 22.34 1.96
N ARG A 36 9.12 22.47 3.27
CA ARG A 36 10.06 21.64 4.03
C ARG A 36 9.63 20.16 4.08
N ALA A 37 8.34 19.87 4.04
CA ALA A 37 7.84 18.50 3.93
C ALA A 37 8.24 17.89 2.57
N LEU A 38 8.08 18.64 1.48
CA LEU A 38 8.50 18.22 0.14
C LEU A 38 10.01 17.99 0.05
N LEU A 39 10.83 18.86 0.65
CA LEU A 39 12.29 18.68 0.68
C LEU A 39 12.76 17.43 1.45
N ARG A 40 11.91 16.87 2.32
CA ARG A 40 12.22 15.66 3.09
C ARG A 40 11.78 14.37 2.37
N LEU A 41 11.18 14.49 1.20
CA LEU A 41 10.84 13.33 0.39
C LEU A 41 12.13 12.61 -0.04
N PRO A 42 12.20 11.27 0.07
CA PRO A 42 13.40 10.51 -0.26
C PRO A 42 13.55 10.31 -1.78
N ILE A 43 13.57 11.38 -2.55
CA ILE A 43 13.84 11.34 -3.99
C ILE A 43 15.33 11.03 -4.14
N SER A 44 15.64 9.83 -4.61
CA SER A 44 17.01 9.30 -4.55
C SER A 44 17.66 9.24 -5.93
N ASP A 45 16.85 9.29 -7.00
CA ASP A 45 17.32 9.19 -8.38
C ASP A 45 16.99 10.46 -9.18
N PRO A 46 17.96 11.08 -9.89
CA PRO A 46 17.68 12.16 -10.84
C PRO A 46 16.62 11.83 -11.90
N ASP A 47 16.50 10.55 -12.30
CA ASP A 47 15.47 10.11 -13.24
C ASP A 47 14.07 10.12 -12.60
N GLU A 48 13.96 9.94 -11.28
CA GLU A 48 12.70 10.13 -10.54
C GLU A 48 12.28 11.60 -10.54
N LEU A 49 13.23 12.53 -10.41
CA LEU A 49 12.96 13.97 -10.44
C LEU A 49 12.55 14.42 -11.86
N ALA A 50 13.24 13.94 -12.88
CA ALA A 50 12.89 14.21 -14.27
C ALA A 50 11.51 13.64 -14.64
N ALA A 51 11.15 12.48 -14.07
CA ALA A 51 9.82 11.91 -14.23
C ALA A 51 8.74 12.82 -13.62
N ILE A 52 8.98 13.39 -12.42
CA ILE A 52 8.08 14.37 -11.79
C ILE A 52 7.88 15.59 -12.71
N ASP A 53 8.98 16.16 -13.21
CA ASP A 53 8.94 17.33 -14.11
C ASP A 53 8.25 17.03 -15.45
N ALA A 54 8.33 15.79 -15.94
CA ALA A 54 7.61 15.31 -17.12
C ALA A 54 6.12 15.01 -16.88
N GLY A 55 5.59 15.30 -15.68
CA GLY A 55 4.19 15.08 -15.32
C GLY A 55 3.90 13.63 -14.87
N SER A 56 4.93 12.84 -14.56
CA SER A 56 4.74 11.53 -13.96
C SER A 56 4.26 11.70 -12.53
N ARG A 57 3.18 11.00 -12.20
CA ARG A 57 2.52 11.10 -10.89
C ARG A 57 3.32 10.31 -9.86
N VAL A 58 4.04 11.02 -8.99
CA VAL A 58 4.75 10.38 -7.88
C VAL A 58 3.85 10.39 -6.64
N VAL A 59 3.59 9.19 -6.12
CA VAL A 59 2.87 8.99 -4.86
C VAL A 59 3.90 8.63 -3.80
N VAL A 60 4.00 9.48 -2.77
CA VAL A 60 4.86 9.19 -1.62
C VAL A 60 4.04 8.37 -0.63
N ILE A 61 4.40 7.10 -0.49
CA ILE A 61 3.83 6.20 0.51
C ILE A 61 4.79 6.16 1.69
N ASP A 62 4.32 6.54 2.89
CA ASP A 62 5.15 6.46 4.08
C ASP A 62 5.52 4.99 4.41
N ALA A 63 6.66 4.79 5.05
CA ALA A 63 7.19 3.46 5.36
C ALA A 63 6.24 2.62 6.26
N LYS A 64 5.41 3.26 7.09
CA LYS A 64 4.44 2.57 7.95
C LYS A 64 3.28 2.03 7.11
N THR A 65 2.75 2.82 6.17
CA THR A 65 1.72 2.39 5.23
C THR A 65 2.22 1.30 4.30
N MET A 66 3.40 1.46 3.70
CA MET A 66 4.02 0.41 2.88
C MET A 66 4.28 -0.87 3.71
N GLY A 67 4.74 -0.72 4.95
CA GLY A 67 4.93 -1.84 5.87
C GLY A 67 3.64 -2.58 6.23
N ARG A 68 2.50 -1.87 6.33
CA ARG A 68 1.18 -2.50 6.52
C ARG A 68 0.77 -3.32 5.30
N ILE A 69 0.86 -2.72 4.10
CA ILE A 69 0.55 -3.39 2.84
C ILE A 69 1.39 -4.66 2.69
N ASN A 70 2.70 -4.58 2.91
CA ASN A 70 3.60 -5.74 2.83
C ASN A 70 3.21 -6.86 3.82
N ARG A 71 2.89 -6.51 5.07
CA ARG A 71 2.48 -7.52 6.07
C ARG A 71 1.21 -8.25 5.66
N GLU A 72 0.22 -7.53 5.16
CA GLU A 72 -1.04 -8.15 4.71
C GLU A 72 -0.83 -9.00 3.45
N LEU A 73 0.00 -8.57 2.50
CA LEU A 73 0.35 -9.38 1.33
C LEU A 73 1.03 -10.71 1.72
N ILE A 74 1.97 -10.69 2.66
CA ILE A 74 2.61 -11.91 3.15
C ILE A 74 1.58 -12.80 3.86
N ARG A 75 0.70 -12.21 4.67
CA ARG A 75 -0.36 -12.94 5.39
C ARG A 75 -1.34 -13.61 4.41
N TRP A 76 -1.77 -12.89 3.38
CA TRP A 76 -2.59 -13.39 2.29
C TRP A 76 -1.94 -14.60 1.60
N GLY A 77 -0.66 -14.50 1.22
CA GLY A 77 0.07 -15.61 0.61
C GLY A 77 0.20 -16.83 1.53
N ARG A 78 0.33 -16.64 2.85
CA ARG A 78 0.34 -17.75 3.81
C ARG A 78 -1.01 -18.47 3.87
N HIS A 79 -2.11 -17.75 3.99
CA HIS A 79 -3.45 -18.34 4.07
C HIS A 79 -3.80 -19.07 2.76
N TYR A 80 -3.54 -18.46 1.61
CA TYR A 80 -3.72 -19.11 0.32
C TYR A 80 -2.94 -20.43 0.20
N ASN A 81 -1.66 -20.43 0.57
CA ASN A 81 -0.85 -21.65 0.55
C ASN A 81 -1.34 -22.71 1.55
N GLN A 82 -1.93 -22.32 2.68
CA GLN A 82 -2.54 -23.26 3.62
C GLN A 82 -3.77 -23.93 3.02
N ALA A 83 -4.64 -23.18 2.35
CA ALA A 83 -5.79 -23.74 1.63
C ALA A 83 -5.33 -24.74 0.56
N VAL A 84 -4.35 -24.35 -0.27
CA VAL A 84 -3.79 -25.24 -1.31
C VAL A 84 -3.19 -26.51 -0.71
N ARG A 85 -2.48 -26.43 0.42
CA ARG A 85 -1.95 -27.61 1.11
C ARG A 85 -3.04 -28.55 1.62
N ALA A 86 -4.12 -28.01 2.18
CA ALA A 86 -5.26 -28.82 2.61
C ALA A 86 -5.91 -29.55 1.43
N LEU A 87 -6.10 -28.87 0.30
CA LEU A 87 -6.63 -29.46 -0.93
C LEU A 87 -5.69 -30.50 -1.55
N ASN A 88 -4.38 -30.24 -1.58
CA ASN A 88 -3.38 -31.20 -2.05
C ASN A 88 -3.33 -32.47 -1.19
N THR A 89 -3.57 -32.33 0.11
CA THR A 89 -3.67 -33.47 1.03
C THR A 89 -4.83 -34.38 0.62
N ILE A 90 -6.01 -33.80 0.35
CA ILE A 90 -7.17 -34.55 -0.15
C ILE A 90 -6.84 -35.25 -1.48
N ALA A 91 -6.26 -34.52 -2.44
CA ALA A 91 -5.91 -35.06 -3.75
C ALA A 91 -4.91 -36.24 -3.64
N MET A 92 -3.93 -36.14 -2.74
CA MET A 92 -2.96 -37.21 -2.47
C MET A 92 -3.67 -38.47 -1.95
N PHE A 93 -4.60 -38.33 -0.98
CA PHE A 93 -5.35 -39.48 -0.44
C PHE A 93 -6.18 -40.17 -1.52
N VAL A 94 -6.90 -39.38 -2.34
CA VAL A 94 -7.71 -39.92 -3.44
C VAL A 94 -6.85 -40.68 -4.45
N ARG A 95 -5.70 -40.12 -4.85
CA ARG A 95 -4.80 -40.74 -5.84
C ARG A 95 -4.10 -41.99 -5.32
N ASN A 96 -3.60 -41.97 -4.09
CA ASN A 96 -2.69 -43.00 -3.59
C ASN A 96 -3.38 -44.09 -2.78
N LYS A 97 -4.57 -43.82 -2.20
CA LYS A 97 -5.28 -44.77 -1.32
C LYS A 97 -6.61 -45.27 -1.89
N GLY A 98 -6.99 -44.87 -3.10
CA GLY A 98 -8.24 -45.28 -3.75
C GLY A 98 -9.51 -44.75 -3.08
N GLY A 99 -9.36 -43.89 -2.07
CA GLY A 99 -10.42 -43.36 -1.25
C GLY A 99 -9.85 -42.50 -0.11
N ILE A 100 -10.66 -41.59 0.42
CA ILE A 100 -10.32 -40.76 1.56
C ILE A 100 -11.30 -41.07 2.70
N ASP A 101 -10.79 -41.14 3.92
CA ASP A 101 -11.66 -41.18 5.10
C ASP A 101 -12.55 -39.92 5.09
N PRO A 102 -13.89 -40.06 5.10
CA PRO A 102 -14.82 -38.93 5.08
C PRO A 102 -14.54 -37.89 6.19
N GLN A 103 -14.04 -38.32 7.35
CA GLN A 103 -13.68 -37.45 8.46
C GLN A 103 -12.47 -36.57 8.11
N VAL A 104 -11.43 -37.18 7.54
CA VAL A 104 -10.21 -36.49 7.08
C VAL A 104 -10.53 -35.55 5.93
N ALA A 105 -11.37 -35.98 4.99
CA ALA A 105 -11.83 -35.13 3.89
C ALA A 105 -12.57 -33.89 4.40
N LYS A 106 -13.51 -34.09 5.34
CA LYS A 106 -14.28 -33.00 5.95
C LYS A 106 -13.37 -32.02 6.69
N GLU A 107 -12.40 -32.50 7.46
CA GLU A 107 -11.47 -31.65 8.20
C GLU A 107 -10.61 -30.80 7.23
N GLN A 108 -10.03 -31.41 6.20
CA GLN A 108 -9.20 -30.68 5.24
C GLN A 108 -10.03 -29.70 4.38
N LEU A 109 -11.27 -30.06 4.01
CA LEU A 109 -12.17 -29.14 3.31
C LEU A 109 -12.56 -27.95 4.18
N THR A 110 -12.85 -28.20 5.46
CA THR A 110 -13.16 -27.13 6.43
C THR A 110 -11.96 -26.21 6.59
N LYS A 111 -10.76 -26.77 6.75
CA LYS A 111 -9.52 -26.00 6.83
C LYS A 111 -9.28 -25.16 5.57
N ALA A 112 -9.46 -25.75 4.39
CA ALA A 112 -9.34 -25.01 3.14
C ALA A 112 -10.35 -23.87 3.04
N ALA A 113 -11.61 -24.10 3.41
CA ALA A 113 -12.66 -23.08 3.41
C ALA A 113 -12.32 -21.91 4.34
N THR A 114 -11.93 -22.19 5.59
CA THR A 114 -11.53 -21.16 6.56
C THR A 114 -10.33 -20.33 6.07
N GLU A 115 -9.31 -20.98 5.50
CA GLU A 115 -8.15 -20.27 4.96
C GLU A 115 -8.52 -19.38 3.75
N LEU A 116 -9.47 -19.83 2.91
CA LEU A 116 -9.97 -19.02 1.79
C LEU A 116 -10.84 -17.85 2.24
N GLU A 117 -11.62 -17.99 3.31
CA GLU A 117 -12.36 -16.87 3.91
C GLU A 117 -11.40 -15.81 4.46
N LEU A 118 -10.32 -16.23 5.13
CA LEU A 118 -9.26 -15.31 5.60
C LEU A 118 -8.55 -14.60 4.44
N VAL A 119 -8.32 -15.30 3.34
CA VAL A 119 -7.80 -14.71 2.09
C VAL A 119 -8.74 -13.62 1.57
N GLN A 120 -10.05 -13.88 1.51
CA GLN A 120 -11.03 -12.87 1.05
C GLN A 120 -11.05 -11.64 1.94
N GLY A 121 -11.07 -11.81 3.28
CA GLY A 121 -11.03 -10.69 4.22
C GLY A 121 -9.77 -9.83 4.05
N SER A 122 -8.59 -10.47 3.99
CA SER A 122 -7.33 -9.73 3.79
C SER A 122 -7.23 -9.03 2.43
N VAL A 123 -7.87 -9.55 1.37
CA VAL A 123 -7.89 -8.89 0.06
C VAL A 123 -8.65 -7.57 0.11
N GLU A 124 -9.79 -7.52 0.81
CA GLU A 124 -10.54 -6.27 0.94
C GLU A 124 -9.78 -5.24 1.77
N GLU A 125 -9.10 -5.64 2.85
CA GLU A 125 -8.23 -4.73 3.61
C GLU A 125 -7.09 -4.16 2.74
N ILE A 126 -6.48 -4.98 1.87
CA ILE A 126 -5.44 -4.52 0.94
C ILE A 126 -6.04 -3.55 -0.08
N LYS A 127 -7.21 -3.86 -0.65
CA LYS A 127 -7.88 -2.97 -1.60
C LYS A 127 -8.20 -1.63 -0.97
N ASP A 128 -8.70 -1.60 0.26
CA ASP A 128 -9.00 -0.36 0.99
C ASP A 128 -7.73 0.48 1.20
N MET A 129 -6.61 -0.16 1.60
CA MET A 129 -5.33 0.53 1.75
C MET A 129 -4.81 1.10 0.42
N VAL A 130 -4.90 0.34 -0.67
CA VAL A 130 -4.48 0.78 -2.01
C VAL A 130 -5.39 1.87 -2.55
N GLN A 131 -6.70 1.77 -2.30
CA GLN A 131 -7.67 2.79 -2.69
C GLN A 131 -7.43 4.11 -1.96
N ALA A 132 -7.11 4.07 -0.66
CA ALA A 132 -6.74 5.26 0.09
C ALA A 132 -5.48 5.95 -0.49
N VAL A 133 -4.49 5.16 -0.90
CA VAL A 133 -3.29 5.66 -1.60
C VAL A 133 -3.69 6.29 -2.96
N HIS A 134 -4.55 5.64 -3.73
CA HIS A 134 -5.05 6.19 -5.01
C HIS A 134 -5.87 7.48 -4.84
N GLU A 135 -6.71 7.58 -3.80
CA GLU A 135 -7.48 8.78 -3.51
C GLU A 135 -6.59 9.94 -3.06
N SER A 136 -5.50 9.66 -2.34
CA SER A 136 -4.49 10.66 -2.00
C SER A 136 -3.78 11.25 -3.24
N GLU A 137 -3.59 10.46 -4.31
CA GLU A 137 -3.11 10.97 -5.61
C GLU A 137 -4.08 12.00 -6.19
N ARG A 138 -5.39 11.78 -6.01
CA ARG A 138 -6.43 12.68 -6.49
C ARG A 138 -6.48 13.98 -5.71
N PHE A 139 -6.08 13.96 -4.43
CA PHE A 139 -5.89 15.19 -3.67
C PHE A 139 -4.87 16.06 -4.39
N TRP A 140 -3.71 15.56 -4.81
CA TRP A 140 -2.65 16.35 -5.48
C TRP A 140 -2.99 16.90 -6.87
N ARG A 141 -4.15 16.55 -7.46
CA ARG A 141 -4.69 17.18 -8.68
C ARG A 141 -5.36 18.51 -8.38
#